data_AF-A0A0A7E3A3-F1
#
_entry.id   AF-A0A0A7E3A3-F1
#
_cell.length_a   1.000
_cell.length_b   1.000
_cell.length_c   1.000
_cell.angle_alpha   90.00
_cell.angle_beta   90.00
_cell.angle_gamma   90.00
#
_symmetry.space_group_name_H-M   'P 1'
#
loop_
_entity.id
_entity.type
_entity.pdbx_description
1 polymer ?
#
loop_
_entity_poly.entity_id
_entity_poly.type
_entity_poly.pdbx_seq_one_letter_code
_entity_poly.pdbx_strand_id
1 'polypeptide(L)'
;SKYFGNRRFNNPENIKATLDLKDALCELDLMILAVPSSAIDSVLGQIRDVLGTQKIKVINVAKGIDSKTKKFFSDVLVEKFSNNIEHYCSILGPSFAAEVFENALTMINVVGPNEQFLTEISQTFNNKYFRLVVNPDE
;
A
#
# COMPACT_ATOMS: atom_id res chain seq x y z
N SER A 1 -7.62 21.42 3.29
CA SER A 1 -8.00 20.21 2.55
C SER A 1 -9.34 19.70 3.09
N LYS A 2 -10.12 18.96 2.28
CA LYS A 2 -11.41 18.38 2.70
C LYS A 2 -11.28 17.41 3.89
N TYR A 3 -10.10 16.82 4.10
CA TYR A 3 -9.88 15.71 5.03
C TYR A 3 -8.94 16.04 6.21
N PHE A 4 -8.04 17.02 6.07
CA PHE A 4 -6.95 17.29 7.03
C PHE A 4 -6.83 18.78 7.41
N GLY A 5 -7.91 19.56 7.27
CA GLY A 5 -7.93 20.98 7.66
C GLY A 5 -6.85 21.81 6.95
N ASN A 6 -6.15 22.67 7.69
CA ASN A 6 -5.13 23.58 7.14
C ASN A 6 -3.71 23.01 7.15
N ARG A 7 -3.52 21.78 7.66
CA ARG A 7 -2.20 21.17 7.78
C ARG A 7 -1.71 20.71 6.41
N ARG A 8 -0.42 20.91 6.16
CA ARG A 8 0.27 20.55 4.91
C ARG A 8 1.08 19.29 5.12
N PHE A 9 1.40 18.60 4.04
CA PHE A 9 2.44 17.56 4.05
C PHE A 9 3.76 18.16 4.53
N ASN A 10 4.59 17.36 5.21
CA ASN A 10 5.88 17.84 5.72
C ASN A 10 6.86 18.19 4.57
N ASN A 11 6.85 17.38 3.50
CA ASN A 11 7.73 17.51 2.33
C ASN A 11 6.89 17.50 1.03
N PRO A 12 6.08 18.54 0.78
CA PRO A 12 5.15 18.57 -0.36
C PRO A 12 5.85 18.53 -1.72
N GLU A 13 7.10 18.98 -1.80
CA GLU A 13 7.94 18.93 -3.00
C GLU A 13 8.27 17.50 -3.45
N ASN A 14 8.22 16.53 -2.53
CA ASN A 14 8.41 15.11 -2.84
C ASN A 14 7.11 14.42 -3.29
N ILE A 15 6.00 15.16 -3.41
CA ILE A 15 4.69 14.63 -3.75
C ILE A 15 4.24 15.21 -5.09
N LYS A 16 4.13 14.34 -6.10
CA LYS A 16 3.53 14.66 -7.39
C LYS A 16 2.20 13.93 -7.53
N ALA A 17 1.16 14.65 -7.94
CA ALA A 17 -0.13 14.07 -8.30
C ALA A 17 -0.28 14.06 -9.83
N THR A 18 -0.81 12.98 -10.37
CA THR A 18 -1.07 12.83 -11.80
C THR A 18 -2.40 12.11 -12.03
N LEU A 19 -3.03 12.41 -13.17
CA LEU A 19 -4.21 11.69 -13.65
C LEU A 19 -3.82 10.60 -14.68
N ASP A 20 -2.55 10.55 -15.09
CA ASP A 20 -2.03 9.54 -16.00
C ASP A 20 -1.38 8.40 -15.21
N LEU A 21 -2.00 7.22 -15.27
CA LEU A 21 -1.49 6.03 -14.61
C LEU A 21 -0.10 5.60 -15.14
N LYS A 22 0.21 5.88 -16.41
CA LYS A 22 1.52 5.56 -16.98
C LYS A 22 2.62 6.42 -16.38
N ASP A 23 2.37 7.71 -16.18
CA ASP A 23 3.29 8.62 -15.49
C ASP A 23 3.50 8.19 -14.03
N ALA A 24 2.43 7.72 -13.35
CA ALA A 24 2.53 7.24 -11.96
C ALA A 24 3.31 5.92 -11.80
N LEU A 25 3.36 5.09 -12.83
CA LEU A 25 4.02 3.77 -12.80
C LEU A 25 5.42 3.78 -13.44
N CYS A 26 5.85 4.90 -14.03
CA CYS A 26 7.17 5.05 -14.60
C CYS A 26 8.24 5.04 -13.50
N GLU A 27 9.31 4.26 -13.67
CA GLU A 27 10.43 4.15 -12.72
C GLU A 27 10.01 3.88 -11.26
N LEU A 28 9.00 3.04 -11.08
CA LEU A 28 8.43 2.70 -9.78
C LEU A 28 9.26 1.63 -9.04
N ASP A 29 9.80 1.98 -7.87
CA ASP A 29 10.45 1.02 -6.96
C ASP A 29 9.44 0.25 -6.09
N LEU A 30 8.40 0.94 -5.61
CA LEU A 30 7.44 0.43 -4.63
C LEU A 30 6.06 1.06 -4.82
N MET A 31 5.03 0.22 -4.96
CA MET A 31 3.65 0.67 -5.07
C MET A 31 2.89 0.48 -3.76
N ILE A 32 2.20 1.52 -3.28
CA ILE A 32 1.20 1.39 -2.19
C ILE A 32 -0.19 1.37 -2.82
N LEU A 33 -0.88 0.23 -2.73
CA LEU A 33 -2.25 0.06 -3.23
C LEU A 33 -3.25 0.56 -2.18
N ALA A 34 -3.56 1.85 -2.24
CA ALA A 34 -4.48 2.54 -1.31
C ALA A 34 -5.80 2.97 -1.96
N VAL A 35 -6.38 2.10 -2.79
CA VAL A 35 -7.68 2.35 -3.43
C VAL A 35 -8.82 1.73 -2.62
N PRO A 36 -10.08 2.19 -2.78
CA PRO A 36 -11.22 1.54 -2.15
C PRO A 36 -11.28 0.06 -2.51
N SER A 37 -11.62 -0.80 -1.54
CA SER A 37 -11.69 -2.25 -1.70
C SER A 37 -12.51 -2.71 -2.91
N SER A 38 -13.62 -2.04 -3.21
CA SER A 38 -14.47 -2.34 -4.36
C SER A 38 -13.84 -2.04 -5.73
N ALA A 39 -12.78 -1.22 -5.76
CA ALA A 39 -12.09 -0.79 -6.97
C ALA A 39 -10.80 -1.58 -7.25
N ILE A 40 -10.31 -2.38 -6.29
CA ILE A 40 -9.02 -3.08 -6.38
C ILE A 40 -8.91 -3.89 -7.67
N ASP A 41 -9.91 -4.71 -8.00
CA ASP A 41 -9.89 -5.59 -9.17
C ASP A 41 -9.74 -4.80 -10.49
N SER A 42 -10.55 -3.75 -10.66
CA SER A 42 -10.48 -2.87 -11.83
C SER A 42 -9.14 -2.13 -11.93
N VAL A 43 -8.63 -1.64 -10.80
CA VAL A 43 -7.36 -0.90 -10.75
C VAL A 43 -6.18 -1.82 -11.07
N LEU A 44 -6.14 -3.03 -10.51
CA LEU A 44 -5.10 -4.02 -10.83
C LEU A 44 -5.08 -4.40 -12.31
N GLY A 45 -6.26 -4.49 -12.95
CA GLY A 45 -6.37 -4.69 -14.38
C GLY A 45 -5.70 -3.57 -15.19
N GLN A 46 -6.01 -2.30 -14.86
CA GLN A 46 -5.41 -1.15 -15.53
C GLN A 46 -3.90 -1.05 -15.31
N ILE A 47 -3.43 -1.33 -14.10
CA ILE A 47 -1.99 -1.34 -13.78
C ILE A 47 -1.27 -2.42 -14.60
N ARG A 48 -1.83 -3.63 -14.70
CA ARG A 48 -1.26 -4.72 -15.51
C ARG A 48 -1.11 -4.33 -16.97
N ASP A 49 -2.13 -3.68 -17.54
CA ASP A 49 -2.11 -3.26 -18.95
C ASP A 49 -1.00 -2.23 -19.22
N VAL A 50 -0.59 -1.47 -18.20
CA VAL A 50 0.54 -0.53 -18.29
C VAL A 50 1.89 -1.23 -18.06
N LEU A 51 2.00 -2.08 -17.03
CA LEU A 51 3.26 -2.73 -16.66
C LEU A 51 3.68 -3.83 -17.65
N GLY A 52 2.73 -4.45 -18.36
CA GLY A 52 3.01 -5.61 -19.21
C GLY A 52 3.60 -6.75 -18.39
N THR A 53 4.87 -7.07 -18.62
CA THR A 53 5.62 -8.13 -17.91
C THR A 53 6.50 -7.61 -16.77
N GLN A 54 6.53 -6.29 -16.53
CA GLN A 54 7.31 -5.71 -15.43
C GLN A 54 6.74 -6.17 -14.09
N LYS A 55 7.64 -6.57 -13.19
CA LYS A 55 7.32 -6.89 -11.81
C LYS A 55 7.67 -5.72 -10.90
N ILE A 56 6.87 -5.52 -9.86
CA ILE A 56 7.03 -4.44 -8.89
C ILE A 56 6.85 -4.95 -7.47
N LYS A 57 7.40 -4.22 -6.49
CA LYS A 57 7.11 -4.42 -5.07
C LYS A 57 5.79 -3.74 -4.71
N VAL A 58 4.92 -4.42 -3.95
CA VAL A 58 3.56 -3.94 -3.65
C VAL A 58 3.24 -3.97 -2.17
N ILE A 59 2.69 -2.88 -1.64
CA ILE A 59 2.10 -2.80 -0.30
C ILE A 59 0.58 -2.69 -0.45
N ASN A 60 -0.14 -3.69 0.01
CA ASN A 60 -1.58 -3.60 0.19
C ASN A 60 -1.92 -2.89 1.51
N VAL A 61 -2.83 -1.91 1.47
CA VAL A 61 -3.38 -1.29 2.69
C VAL A 61 -4.89 -1.43 2.80
N ALA A 62 -5.51 -2.14 1.86
CA ALA A 62 -6.92 -2.48 1.95
C ALA A 62 -7.14 -3.49 3.08
N LYS A 63 -8.08 -3.16 3.97
CA LYS A 63 -8.38 -3.94 5.17
C LYS A 63 -9.62 -4.78 4.96
N GLY A 64 -9.67 -5.93 5.64
CA GLY A 64 -10.81 -6.82 5.63
C GLY A 64 -10.81 -7.78 4.45
N ILE A 65 -12.02 -8.17 4.04
CA ILE A 65 -12.26 -9.29 3.15
C ILE A 65 -13.06 -8.80 1.95
N ASP A 66 -12.74 -9.30 0.76
CA ASP A 66 -13.56 -9.05 -0.41
C ASP A 66 -14.95 -9.66 -0.24
N SER A 67 -15.97 -8.82 -0.37
CA SER A 67 -17.36 -9.19 -0.14
C SER A 67 -17.86 -10.32 -1.04
N LYS A 68 -17.28 -10.46 -2.25
CA LYS A 68 -17.68 -11.46 -3.25
C LYS A 68 -16.98 -12.80 -3.03
N THR A 69 -15.65 -12.78 -2.94
CA THR A 69 -14.83 -14.00 -2.85
C THR A 69 -14.67 -14.53 -1.43
N LYS A 70 -14.96 -13.69 -0.42
CA LYS A 70 -14.71 -13.99 1.00
C LYS A 70 -13.23 -14.23 1.33
N LYS A 71 -12.32 -13.72 0.50
CA LYS A 71 -10.86 -13.79 0.68
C LYS A 71 -10.28 -12.47 1.19
N PHE A 72 -9.11 -12.52 1.84
CA PHE A 72 -8.37 -11.31 2.17
C PHE A 72 -7.91 -10.59 0.90
N PHE A 73 -7.68 -9.27 1.00
CA PHE A 73 -7.21 -8.50 -0.16
C PHE A 73 -5.79 -8.86 -0.60
N SER A 74 -4.98 -9.41 0.30
CA SER A 74 -3.70 -10.05 -0.03
C SER A 74 -3.87 -11.24 -0.97
N ASP A 75 -4.81 -12.14 -0.69
CA ASP A 75 -5.14 -13.28 -1.55
C ASP A 75 -5.67 -12.81 -2.92
N VAL A 76 -6.53 -11.80 -2.92
CA VAL A 76 -7.06 -11.21 -4.17
C VAL A 76 -5.92 -10.60 -4.99
N LEU A 77 -4.99 -9.90 -4.35
CA LEU A 77 -3.81 -9.34 -4.99
C LEU A 77 -2.97 -10.44 -5.65
N VAL A 78 -2.66 -11.52 -4.92
CA VAL A 78 -1.89 -12.65 -5.46
C VAL A 78 -2.63 -13.33 -6.61
N GLU A 79 -3.92 -13.59 -6.47
CA GLU A 79 -4.73 -14.25 -7.50
C GLU A 79 -4.76 -13.45 -8.81
N LYS A 80 -4.93 -12.13 -8.72
CA LYS A 80 -5.14 -11.27 -9.90
C LYS A 80 -3.86 -10.67 -10.48
N PHE A 81 -2.81 -10.56 -9.68
CA PHE A 81 -1.64 -9.73 -9.99
C PHE A 81 -0.29 -10.44 -9.80
N SER A 82 -0.28 -11.74 -9.48
CA SER A 82 0.94 -12.55 -9.28
C SER A 82 2.02 -12.42 -10.35
N ASN A 83 1.65 -12.28 -11.62
CA ASN A 83 2.62 -12.15 -12.72
C ASN A 83 3.41 -10.83 -12.68
N ASN A 84 2.88 -9.81 -12.01
CA ASN A 84 3.48 -8.48 -11.89
C ASN A 84 3.99 -8.19 -10.47
N ILE A 85 3.99 -9.18 -9.56
CA ILE A 85 4.50 -9.03 -8.20
C ILE A 85 5.92 -9.60 -8.12
N GLU A 86 6.85 -8.76 -7.66
CA GLU A 86 8.17 -9.19 -7.22
C GLU A 86 8.13 -9.61 -5.75
N HIS A 87 7.69 -8.69 -4.89
CA HIS A 87 7.44 -8.90 -3.46
C HIS A 87 6.16 -8.18 -3.06
N TYR A 88 5.46 -8.69 -2.05
CA TYR A 88 4.30 -8.01 -1.50
C TYR A 88 4.20 -8.14 0.01
N CYS A 89 3.50 -7.19 0.63
CA CYS A 89 3.07 -7.25 2.01
C CYS A 89 1.75 -6.48 2.20
N SER A 90 1.08 -6.71 3.32
CA SER A 90 -0.09 -5.96 3.78
C SER A 90 0.29 -5.15 5.03
N ILE A 91 -0.17 -3.90 5.14
CA ILE A 91 -0.11 -3.12 6.39
C ILE A 91 -1.51 -3.10 7.02
N LEU A 92 -1.63 -3.69 8.21
CA LEU A 92 -2.91 -4.04 8.82
C LEU A 92 -2.96 -3.63 10.30
N GLY A 93 -4.10 -3.12 10.73
CA GLY A 93 -4.34 -2.65 12.10
C GLY A 93 -4.93 -1.26 12.16
N PRO A 94 -5.18 -0.69 13.35
CA PRO A 94 -5.74 0.64 13.50
C PRO A 94 -4.74 1.71 13.04
N SER A 95 -5.17 2.57 12.13
CA SER A 95 -4.37 3.68 11.59
C SER A 95 -5.30 4.73 11.00
N PHE A 96 -5.96 5.51 11.85
CA PHE A 96 -6.83 6.58 11.38
C PHE A 96 -5.99 7.61 10.63
N ALA A 97 -6.33 7.86 9.37
CA ALA A 97 -5.51 8.70 8.49
C ALA A 97 -5.27 10.10 9.07
N ALA A 98 -6.28 10.68 9.75
CA ALA A 98 -6.15 11.98 10.42
C ALA A 98 -5.10 11.95 11.54
N GLU A 99 -5.11 10.92 12.39
CA GLU A 99 -4.17 10.75 13.49
C GLU A 99 -2.73 10.54 12.97
N VAL A 100 -2.57 9.70 11.95
CA VAL A 100 -1.26 9.47 11.30
C VAL A 100 -0.73 10.77 10.68
N PHE A 101 -1.58 11.50 9.95
CA PHE A 101 -1.24 12.79 9.37
C PHE A 101 -0.91 13.83 10.45
N GLU A 102 -1.49 13.68 11.64
CA GLU A 102 -1.25 14.54 12.76
C GLU A 102 0.02 14.22 13.57
N ASN A 103 0.75 13.17 13.19
CA ASN A 103 1.89 12.60 13.93
C ASN A 103 1.49 12.04 15.31
N ALA A 104 0.26 11.57 15.48
CA ALA A 104 -0.09 10.78 16.64
C ALA A 104 0.68 9.45 16.62
N LEU A 105 1.09 8.97 17.79
CA LEU A 105 1.80 7.71 17.92
C LEU A 105 0.93 6.57 17.36
N THR A 106 1.41 5.93 16.31
CA THR A 106 0.72 4.87 15.58
C THR A 106 1.63 3.66 15.48
N MET A 107 1.13 2.51 15.91
CA MET A 107 1.77 1.22 15.73
C MET A 107 0.83 0.32 14.95
N ILE A 108 1.33 -0.31 13.90
CA ILE A 108 0.54 -1.11 12.98
C ILE A 108 1.35 -2.30 12.46
N ASN A 109 0.68 -3.39 12.09
CA ASN A 109 1.36 -4.60 11.65
C ASN A 109 1.73 -4.52 10.17
N VAL A 110 2.83 -5.17 9.80
CA VAL A 110 3.17 -5.51 8.42
C VAL A 110 3.30 -7.02 8.31
N VAL A 111 2.62 -7.61 7.32
CA VAL A 111 2.48 -9.05 7.14
C VAL A 111 2.76 -9.41 5.69
N GLY A 112 3.43 -10.53 5.43
CA GLY A 112 3.69 -10.99 4.08
C GLY A 112 4.66 -12.18 4.05
N PRO A 113 4.87 -12.81 2.89
CA PRO A 113 5.62 -14.06 2.81
C PRO A 113 7.14 -13.91 2.80
N ASN A 114 7.68 -12.69 2.66
CA ASN A 114 9.11 -12.44 2.52
C ASN A 114 9.65 -11.58 3.67
N GLU A 115 10.31 -12.20 4.64
CA GLU A 115 10.87 -11.54 5.83
C GLU A 115 11.87 -10.42 5.52
N GLN A 116 12.69 -10.59 4.48
CA GLN A 116 13.66 -9.57 4.06
C GLN A 116 12.91 -8.33 3.55
N PHE A 117 11.85 -8.52 2.76
CA PHE A 117 11.01 -7.43 2.30
C PHE A 117 10.23 -6.77 3.46
N LEU A 118 9.72 -7.55 4.42
CA LEU A 118 9.07 -6.98 5.62
C LEU A 118 10.05 -6.12 6.44
N THR A 119 11.31 -6.53 6.52
CA THR A 119 12.37 -5.76 7.19
C THR A 119 12.68 -4.47 6.43
N GLU A 120 12.83 -4.53 5.10
CA GLU A 120 13.02 -3.37 4.22
C GLU A 120 11.88 -2.34 4.39
N ILE A 121 10.63 -2.80 4.32
CA ILE A 121 9.46 -1.94 4.49
C ILE A 121 9.39 -1.37 5.91
N SER A 122 9.63 -2.18 6.94
CA SER A 122 9.66 -1.69 8.31
C SER A 122 10.69 -0.57 8.49
N GLN A 123 11.90 -0.74 7.98
CA GLN A 123 12.94 0.30 8.05
C GLN A 123 12.57 1.57 7.28
N THR A 124 11.91 1.42 6.13
CA THR A 124 11.50 2.55 5.27
C THR A 124 10.43 3.43 5.93
N PHE A 125 9.43 2.82 6.58
CA PHE A 125 8.30 3.57 7.15
C PHE A 125 8.48 3.95 8.63
N ASN A 126 9.34 3.23 9.38
CA ASN A 126 9.53 3.48 10.80
C ASN A 126 10.14 4.85 11.06
N ASN A 127 9.45 5.64 11.89
CA ASN A 127 9.93 6.94 12.33
C ASN A 127 9.52 7.22 13.79
N LYS A 128 9.65 8.47 14.23
CA LYS A 128 9.33 8.88 15.61
C LYS A 128 7.88 8.63 16.01
N TYR A 129 6.95 8.67 15.04
CA TYR A 129 5.51 8.64 15.28
C TYR A 129 4.82 7.41 14.69
N PHE A 130 5.40 6.79 13.67
CA PHE A 130 4.82 5.64 12.99
C PHE A 130 5.74 4.42 13.10
N ARG A 131 5.18 3.29 13.55
CA ARG A 131 5.91 2.02 13.72
C ARG A 131 5.18 0.87 13.05
N LEU A 132 5.87 0.24 12.10
CA LEU A 132 5.54 -1.07 11.56
C LEU A 132 6.18 -2.16 12.43
N VAL A 133 5.35 -3.13 12.79
CA VAL A 133 5.76 -4.35 13.52
C VAL A 133 5.50 -5.54 12.62
N VAL A 134 6.55 -6.32 12.37
CA VAL A 134 6.41 -7.57 11.60
C VAL A 134 5.54 -8.54 12.39
N ASN A 135 4.50 -9.06 11.75
CA ASN A 135 3.61 -10.05 12.33
C ASN A 135 3.53 -11.27 11.38
N PRO A 136 3.67 -12.51 11.89
CA PRO A 136 3.57 -13.70 11.05
C PRO A 136 2.17 -13.93 10.46
N ASP A 137 1.11 -13.41 11.08
CA ASP A 137 -0.27 -13.74 10.74
C ASP A 137 -1.07 -12.50 10.30
N GLU A 138 -1.86 -12.66 9.22
CA GLU A 138 -2.84 -11.69 8.70
C GLU A 138 -4.22 -11.89 9.34
#